data_AF-A0A399QWK3-F1
#
_entry.id   AF-A0A399QWK3-F1
#
_cell.length_a   1.000
_cell.length_b   1.000
_cell.length_c   1.000
_cell.angle_alpha   90.00
_cell.angle_beta   90.00
_cell.angle_gamma   90.00
#
_symmetry.space_group_name_H-M   'P 1'
#
loop_
_entity.id
_entity.type
_entity.pdbx_description
1 polymer ?
#
loop_
_entity_poly.entity_id
_entity_poly.type
_entity_poly.pdbx_seq_one_letter_code
_entity_poly.pdbx_strand_id
1 'polypeptide(L)'
;MTDTSATTALDSITGVHHVRLSVTDLGRSRAFYEGVLGLTPAIESEGDASDPAVREDPAQYFGGVIYGVGSQLLGLRPVADGGTAGDGAAFDPATRGLDHVSLQ
;
A
#
# COMPACT_ATOMS: atom_id res chain seq x y z
N MET A 1 -31.67 -7.99 23.79
CA MET A 1 -30.40 -8.70 24.07
C MET A 1 -29.42 -8.20 23.02
N THR A 2 -28.79 -7.07 23.30
CA THR A 2 -27.84 -6.41 22.38
C THR A 2 -26.55 -7.21 22.45
N ASP A 3 -26.04 -7.62 21.30
CA ASP A 3 -24.87 -8.48 21.17
C ASP A 3 -23.61 -7.73 21.65
N THR A 4 -23.19 -8.01 22.89
CA THR A 4 -22.00 -7.43 23.53
C THR A 4 -20.69 -7.87 22.86
N SER A 5 -20.71 -8.86 21.97
CA SER A 5 -19.52 -9.44 21.34
C SER A 5 -18.81 -8.47 20.39
N ALA A 6 -19.52 -7.49 19.81
CA ALA A 6 -18.94 -6.51 18.88
C ALA A 6 -18.07 -5.45 19.59
N THR A 7 -18.38 -5.11 20.85
CA THR A 7 -17.67 -4.07 21.61
C THR A 7 -16.22 -4.46 21.89
N THR A 8 -15.97 -5.72 22.25
CA THR A 8 -14.62 -6.22 22.59
C THR A 8 -13.64 -6.19 21.41
N ALA A 9 -14.13 -6.37 20.18
CA ALA A 9 -13.28 -6.36 18.99
C ALA A 9 -12.77 -4.95 18.66
N LEU A 10 -13.63 -3.93 18.81
CA LEU A 10 -13.24 -2.53 18.61
C LEU A 10 -12.21 -2.06 19.65
N ASP A 11 -12.33 -2.51 20.90
CA ASP A 11 -11.40 -2.17 22.00
C ASP A 11 -9.97 -2.67 21.75
N SER A 12 -9.79 -3.65 20.86
CA SER A 12 -8.48 -4.20 20.48
C SER A 12 -7.79 -3.46 19.32
N ILE A 13 -8.48 -2.54 18.63
CA ILE A 13 -7.90 -1.76 17.55
C ILE A 13 -7.07 -0.64 18.16
N THR A 14 -5.75 -0.79 18.10
CA THR A 14 -4.80 0.16 18.71
C THR A 14 -4.27 1.21 17.74
N GLY A 15 -4.55 1.08 16.44
CA GLY A 15 -4.14 2.03 15.42
C GLY A 15 -4.24 1.47 14.00
N VAL A 16 -3.72 2.25 13.05
CA VAL A 16 -3.56 1.80 11.67
C VAL A 16 -2.34 0.88 11.61
N HIS A 17 -2.53 -0.35 11.11
CA HIS A 17 -1.40 -1.26 10.93
C HIS A 17 -0.58 -0.89 9.69
N HIS A 18 -1.24 -0.66 8.56
CA HIS A 18 -0.56 -0.34 7.32
C HIS A 18 -1.46 0.46 6.37
N VAL A 19 -0.83 1.26 5.53
CA VAL A 19 -1.44 1.83 4.31
C VAL A 19 -0.69 1.26 3.11
N ARG A 20 -1.41 0.91 2.06
CA ARG A 20 -0.81 0.45 0.80
C ARG A 20 -1.26 1.35 -0.34
N LEU A 21 -0.29 1.92 -1.04
CA LEU A 21 -0.50 2.78 -2.19
C LEU A 21 -0.34 1.99 -3.48
N SER A 22 -1.29 2.13 -4.38
CA SER A 22 -1.18 1.65 -5.75
C SER A 22 -0.30 2.62 -6.54
N VAL A 23 0.76 2.12 -7.17
CA VAL A 23 1.69 2.93 -7.96
C VAL A 23 1.81 2.38 -9.38
N THR A 24 1.88 3.26 -10.37
CA THR A 24 2.06 2.86 -11.78
C THR A 24 3.50 2.48 -12.11
N ASP A 25 4.45 3.17 -11.48
CA ASP A 25 5.89 2.91 -11.64
C ASP A 25 6.51 2.72 -10.25
N LEU A 26 6.83 1.46 -9.94
CA LEU A 26 7.42 1.09 -8.66
C LEU A 26 8.81 1.70 -8.49
N GLY A 27 9.66 1.64 -9.52
CA GLY A 27 11.04 2.13 -9.45
C GLY A 27 11.10 3.63 -9.19
N ARG A 28 10.30 4.42 -9.92
CA ARG A 28 10.18 5.86 -9.71
C ARG A 28 9.64 6.21 -8.32
N SER A 29 8.66 5.44 -7.85
CA SER A 29 8.09 5.64 -6.52
C SER A 29 9.13 5.33 -5.43
N ARG A 30 9.85 4.21 -5.54
CA ARG A 30 10.94 3.85 -4.62
C ARG A 30 12.01 4.93 -4.55
N ALA A 31 12.45 5.45 -5.70
CA ALA A 31 13.43 6.53 -5.74
C ALA A 31 12.98 7.77 -4.94
N PHE A 32 11.69 8.09 -4.95
CA PHE A 32 11.14 9.16 -4.11
C PHE A 32 11.14 8.79 -2.63
N TYR A 33 10.52 7.66 -2.23
CA TYR A 33 10.40 7.29 -0.82
C TYR A 33 11.76 6.99 -0.16
N GLU A 34 12.68 6.39 -0.88
CA GLU A 34 14.02 6.05 -0.38
C GLU A 34 14.97 7.25 -0.47
N GLY A 35 14.94 8.00 -1.59
CA GLY A 35 15.87 9.10 -1.82
C GLY A 35 15.47 10.43 -1.18
N VAL A 36 14.18 10.78 -1.20
CA VAL A 36 13.68 12.05 -0.66
C VAL A 36 13.32 11.92 0.81
N LEU A 37 12.59 10.85 1.17
CA LEU A 37 12.17 10.64 2.57
C LEU A 37 13.17 9.81 3.38
N GLY A 38 14.20 9.23 2.75
CA GLY A 38 15.23 8.46 3.44
C GLY A 38 14.75 7.12 3.99
N LEU A 39 13.60 6.61 3.52
CA LEU A 39 13.06 5.35 4.00
C LEU A 39 13.90 4.17 3.53
N THR A 40 14.01 3.14 4.36
CA THR A 40 14.66 1.88 4.01
C THR A 40 13.62 0.78 3.91
N PRO A 41 13.62 -0.05 2.85
CA PRO A 41 12.73 -1.20 2.75
C PRO A 41 12.82 -2.10 3.98
N ALA A 42 11.68 -2.43 4.56
CA ALA A 42 11.57 -3.45 5.61
C ALA A 42 11.30 -4.83 5.01
N ILE A 43 10.51 -4.87 3.92
CA ILE A 43 10.18 -6.08 3.17
C ILE A 43 10.13 -5.72 1.69
N GLU A 44 10.73 -6.56 0.85
CA GLU A 44 10.64 -6.47 -0.60
C GLU A 44 10.13 -7.79 -1.15
N SER A 45 9.31 -7.72 -2.19
CA SER A 45 9.03 -8.89 -3.01
C SER A 45 10.30 -9.39 -3.68
N GLU A 46 10.54 -10.70 -3.64
CA GLU A 46 11.61 -11.34 -4.42
C GLU A 46 11.21 -11.58 -5.89
N GLY A 47 9.92 -11.42 -6.20
CA GLY A 47 9.36 -11.65 -7.54
C GLY A 47 9.53 -10.45 -8.47
N ASP A 48 9.54 -10.72 -9.78
CA ASP A 48 9.54 -9.69 -10.80
C ASP A 48 8.19 -8.96 -10.84
N ALA A 49 8.18 -7.67 -10.50
CA ALA A 49 6.98 -6.83 -10.51
C ALA A 49 6.34 -6.66 -11.90
N SER A 50 7.04 -7.01 -12.98
CA SER A 50 6.49 -7.05 -14.34
C SER A 50 5.69 -8.31 -14.64
N ASP A 51 5.85 -9.37 -13.83
CA ASP A 51 5.10 -10.62 -13.96
C ASP A 51 3.69 -10.46 -13.36
N PRO A 52 2.61 -10.64 -14.15
CA PRO A 52 1.24 -10.61 -13.65
C PRO A 52 0.97 -11.61 -12.52
N ALA A 53 1.62 -12.79 -12.51
CA ALA A 53 1.46 -13.78 -11.46
C ALA A 53 1.98 -13.26 -10.11
N VAL A 54 3.14 -12.59 -10.12
CA VAL A 54 3.72 -11.93 -8.93
C VAL A 54 2.80 -10.79 -8.45
N ARG A 55 2.26 -10.02 -9.39
CA ARG A 55 1.38 -8.87 -9.10
C ARG A 55 0.02 -9.25 -8.51
N GLU A 56 -0.41 -10.50 -8.65
CA GLU A 56 -1.66 -11.03 -8.09
C GLU A 56 -1.42 -11.93 -6.86
N ASP A 57 -0.16 -12.17 -6.48
CA ASP A 57 0.21 -13.04 -5.36
C ASP A 57 0.44 -12.25 -4.05
N PRO A 58 -0.44 -12.39 -3.04
CA PRO A 58 -0.26 -11.73 -1.75
C PRO A 58 0.98 -12.21 -0.97
N ALA A 59 1.43 -13.46 -1.18
CA ALA A 59 2.61 -14.00 -0.51
C ALA A 59 3.90 -13.37 -1.04
N GLN A 60 3.86 -12.87 -2.28
CA GLN A 60 4.91 -12.07 -2.90
C GLN A 60 4.64 -10.57 -2.78
N TYR A 61 3.78 -10.15 -1.84
CA TYR A 61 3.46 -8.74 -1.62
C TYR A 61 3.01 -8.00 -2.88
N PHE A 62 2.41 -8.72 -3.83
CA PHE A 62 1.96 -8.19 -5.12
C PHE A 62 3.10 -7.54 -5.94
N GLY A 63 4.34 -8.03 -5.80
CA GLY A 63 5.53 -7.45 -6.43
C GLY A 63 5.97 -6.11 -5.82
N GLY A 64 5.48 -5.78 -4.62
CA GLY A 64 5.67 -4.50 -3.97
C GLY A 64 6.87 -4.41 -3.01
N VAL A 65 6.93 -3.28 -2.31
CA VAL A 65 7.86 -3.00 -1.21
C VAL A 65 7.09 -2.44 -0.03
N ILE A 66 7.55 -2.71 1.19
CA ILE A 66 6.97 -2.20 2.43
C ILE A 66 8.06 -1.48 3.23
N TYR A 67 7.77 -0.26 3.65
CA TYR A 67 8.60 0.57 4.50
C TYR A 67 8.03 0.63 5.92
N GLY A 68 8.92 0.71 6.91
CA GLY A 68 8.53 1.11 8.27
C GLY A 68 8.45 2.64 8.38
N VAL A 69 7.37 3.15 8.99
CA VAL A 69 7.19 4.57 9.30
C VAL A 69 6.67 4.70 10.73
N GLY A 70 7.57 4.96 11.68
CA GLY A 70 7.26 4.88 13.10
C GLY A 70 6.83 3.47 13.50
N SER A 71 5.65 3.34 14.12
CA SER A 71 5.03 2.05 14.44
C SER A 71 4.15 1.46 13.32
N GLN A 72 4.04 2.15 12.19
CA GLN A 72 3.14 1.81 11.09
C GLN A 72 3.94 1.32 9.88
N LEU A 73 3.24 0.70 8.92
CA LEU A 73 3.84 0.28 7.65
C LEU A 73 3.24 1.07 6.48
N LEU A 74 4.10 1.42 5.52
CA LEU A 74 3.71 2.02 4.24
C LEU A 74 4.14 1.10 3.10
N GLY A 75 3.18 0.50 2.41
CA GLY A 75 3.42 -0.37 1.27
C GLY A 75 3.22 0.33 -0.06
N LEU A 76 4.07 0.01 -1.04
CA LEU A 76 3.86 0.35 -2.46
C LEU A 76 3.54 -0.94 -3.21
N ARG A 77 2.41 -0.96 -3.90
CA ARG A 77 2.01 -2.07 -4.79
C ARG A 77 2.00 -1.57 -6.23
N PRO A 78 2.75 -2.19 -7.15
CA PRO A 78 2.63 -1.87 -8.55
C PRO A 78 1.23 -2.24 -9.05
N VAL A 79 0.60 -1.38 -9.86
CA VAL A 79 -0.64 -1.65 -10.61
C VAL A 79 -0.36 -1.56 -12.11
N ALA A 80 -0.89 -2.50 -12.90
CA ALA A 80 -0.66 -2.52 -14.34
C ALA A 80 -1.48 -1.41 -15.00
N ASP A 81 -0.96 -0.84 -16.09
CA ASP A 81 -1.73 0.05 -16.94
C ASP A 81 -2.85 -0.74 -17.65
N GLY A 82 -4.13 -0.51 -17.30
CA GLY A 82 -5.30 -0.95 -18.08
C GLY A 82 -6.24 -2.05 -17.52
N GLY A 83 -6.25 -2.35 -16.22
CA GLY A 83 -7.34 -3.13 -15.58
C GLY A 83 -8.61 -2.35 -15.12
N THR A 84 -9.61 -2.18 -15.99
CA THR A 84 -10.96 -1.58 -15.75
C THR A 84 -11.17 -0.60 -14.56
N ALA A 85 -11.21 0.69 -14.90
CA ALA A 85 -11.68 1.86 -14.13
C ALA A 85 -10.92 2.20 -12.84
N GLY A 86 -9.71 2.74 -12.98
CA GLY A 86 -8.84 3.27 -11.91
C GLY A 86 -7.36 2.90 -12.03
N ASP A 87 -6.91 2.53 -13.23
CA ASP A 87 -5.93 1.46 -13.45
C ASP A 87 -4.77 1.89 -14.35
N GLY A 88 -4.43 3.17 -14.32
CA GLY A 88 -3.43 3.79 -15.21
C GLY A 88 -3.77 5.24 -15.55
N ALA A 89 -5.02 5.65 -15.25
CA ALA A 89 -5.37 7.05 -15.16
C ALA A 89 -4.54 7.74 -14.07
N ALA A 90 -4.09 8.96 -14.34
CA ALA A 90 -3.53 9.81 -13.29
C ALA A 90 -4.53 9.93 -12.13
N PHE A 91 -4.00 10.06 -10.91
CA PHE A 91 -4.82 10.31 -9.73
C PHE A 91 -5.73 11.53 -9.95
N ASP A 92 -7.02 11.39 -9.60
CA ASP A 92 -8.01 12.46 -9.63
C ASP A 92 -8.62 12.67 -8.22
N PRO A 93 -8.34 13.79 -7.54
CA PRO A 93 -8.88 14.07 -6.20
C PRO A 93 -10.40 14.25 -6.17
N ALA A 94 -11.06 14.43 -7.32
CA ALA A 94 -12.52 14.49 -7.42
C ALA A 94 -13.16 13.09 -7.45
N THR A 95 -12.37 12.02 -7.58
CA THR A 95 -12.85 10.63 -7.52
C THR A 95 -12.75 10.07 -6.11
N ARG A 96 -13.65 9.16 -5.75
CA ARG A 96 -13.68 8.55 -4.41
C ARG A 96 -12.45 7.65 -4.23
N GLY A 97 -11.71 7.86 -3.14
CA GLY A 97 -10.55 7.05 -2.80
C GLY A 97 -9.80 7.56 -1.57
N LEU A 98 -8.67 6.95 -1.27
CA LEU A 98 -7.72 7.48 -0.30
C LEU A 98 -6.98 8.67 -0.95
N ASP A 99 -7.38 9.88 -0.57
CA ASP A 99 -6.88 11.12 -1.17
C ASP A 99 -5.53 11.58 -0.60
N HIS A 100 -5.35 11.46 0.72
CA HIS A 100 -4.13 11.90 1.39
C HIS A 100 -3.72 10.97 2.54
N VAL A 101 -2.41 10.97 2.81
CA VAL A 101 -1.79 10.36 3.99
C VAL A 101 -0.84 11.40 4.57
N SER A 102 -0.95 11.65 5.87
CA SER A 102 -0.01 12.52 6.59
C SER A 102 0.86 11.67 7.51
N LEU A 103 2.14 12.00 7.55
CA LEU A 103 3.13 11.38 8.43
C LEU A 103 3.48 12.37 9.55
N GLN A 104 3.77 11.87 10.75
CA GLN A 104 4.16 12.68 11.91
C GLN A 104 5.68 12.90 11.96
#